data_AF-A0A9D6N6F6-F1
#
_entry.id   AF-A0A9D6N6F6-F1
#
_cell.length_a   1.000
_cell.length_b   1.000
_cell.length_c   1.000
_cell.angle_alpha   90.00
_cell.angle_beta   90.00
_cell.angle_gamma   90.00
#
_symmetry.space_group_name_H-M   'P 1'
#
loop_
_entity.id
_entity.type
_entity.pdbx_description
1 polymer ?
#
loop_
_entity_poly.entity_id
_entity_poly.type
_entity_poly.pdbx_seq_one_letter_code
_entity_poly.pdbx_strand_id
1 'polypeptide(L)'
;MLLNPPPLAAEPKDASDMLFESDTVLRIRISIHETNLAQLARSPRTYVPGTIVEGARSFLGVGVHLKGGERSAQPLFRRPSFSLKFNTHQVFYGLQRIKLNNCKQDPSGLNQIVSSWVFNAAGVPCPRATAAIVELNGRNLGLYEFEEGVDTRFLKRNFAVEKAALYQGAYGIDIDGPAEKTHGEVVTSFQFSELHRILAAPAENQSPDRLMPFVDADRFYRFMACEILTGHSDGYCMGNNNYRFFIPAKDLSSPTRPGAGPMIFIPHGMDQTWANPRSAALPISLTKLPRAFLSTPAGRERFRYWFARSLSNGLDLVRIQARITKLQGEIQPILKSIDPEAAKQQDIAARELINQLHIRQEHLTTYFSAPSQRLEAASGFQLSEPGTTGFRTVPSGIWLAHEQVGNCALFRTNNASGPATMAVVAIQSSTYSSQGTWRAKILLPAGHYQFKGRVKVLYSSQMAQAVLPDLYFQVYNGRREPKAFPKQNQSWVDLSTDLDVADAGETVELVIGLQGFTSGLLFDLNSMAIENRPL
;
A
#
# COMPACT_ATOMS: atom_id res chain seq x y z
N MET A 1 5.35 -18.46 19.40
CA MET A 1 6.81 -18.21 19.44
C MET A 1 7.23 -17.92 18.01
N LEU A 2 7.72 -16.74 17.61
CA LEU A 2 8.69 -15.84 18.24
C LEU A 2 8.14 -14.41 18.32
N LEU A 3 7.86 -13.92 19.54
CA LEU A 3 7.39 -12.55 19.76
C LEU A 3 8.55 -11.52 19.83
N ASN A 4 9.81 -11.96 19.76
CA ASN A 4 10.98 -11.09 19.71
C ASN A 4 12.03 -11.69 18.75
N PRO A 5 11.87 -11.52 17.43
CA PRO A 5 12.94 -11.82 16.50
C PRO A 5 14.17 -10.94 16.82
N PRO A 6 15.40 -11.40 16.53
CA PRO A 6 16.60 -10.57 16.72
C PRO A 6 16.47 -9.25 15.93
N PRO A 7 17.15 -8.17 16.33
CA PRO A 7 17.13 -6.92 15.56
C PRO A 7 17.60 -7.16 14.12
N LEU A 8 17.03 -6.42 13.17
CA LEU A 8 17.53 -6.42 11.81
C LEU A 8 18.95 -5.81 11.77
N ALA A 9 19.74 -6.20 10.78
CA ALA A 9 21.03 -5.58 10.55
C ALA A 9 20.85 -4.07 10.37
N ALA A 10 21.81 -3.28 10.89
CA ALA A 10 21.79 -1.84 10.74
C ALA A 10 21.79 -1.43 9.27
N GLU A 11 21.10 -0.32 8.97
CA GLU A 11 21.07 0.22 7.62
C GLU A 11 22.48 0.59 7.12
N PRO A 12 22.82 0.25 5.86
CA PRO A 12 24.10 0.62 5.28
C PRO A 12 24.23 2.15 5.19
N LYS A 13 25.38 2.66 5.65
CA LYS A 13 25.65 4.10 5.74
C LYS A 13 26.51 4.65 4.60
N ASP A 14 26.29 5.91 4.23
CA ASP A 14 27.12 6.71 3.34
C ASP A 14 27.16 8.21 3.74
N ALA A 15 27.94 9.02 3.01
CA ALA A 15 28.09 10.45 3.30
C ALA A 15 26.79 11.26 3.23
N SER A 16 25.75 10.74 2.57
CA SER A 16 24.46 11.40 2.46
C SER A 16 23.51 11.11 3.63
N ASP A 17 23.83 10.16 4.53
CA ASP A 17 22.95 9.86 5.68
C ASP A 17 22.69 11.07 6.56
N MET A 18 23.70 11.93 6.75
CA MET A 18 23.57 13.15 7.54
C MET A 18 22.42 14.03 7.05
N LEU A 19 22.09 13.99 5.75
CA LEU A 19 20.98 14.73 5.17
C LEU A 19 19.61 14.20 5.62
N PHE A 20 19.49 12.88 5.78
CA PHE A 20 18.22 12.22 6.07
C PHE A 20 18.04 11.92 7.57
N GLU A 21 19.12 11.91 8.35
CA GLU A 21 19.11 11.77 9.81
C GLU A 21 18.93 13.11 10.53
N SER A 22 19.26 14.26 9.89
CA SER A 22 19.19 15.56 10.55
C SER A 22 17.77 16.08 10.76
N ASP A 23 16.77 15.50 10.07
CA ASP A 23 15.38 15.97 10.04
C ASP A 23 15.28 17.48 9.74
N THR A 24 16.16 17.96 8.87
CA THR A 24 16.23 19.38 8.48
C THR A 24 15.52 19.59 7.16
N VAL A 25 14.79 20.70 7.06
CA VAL A 25 14.11 21.13 5.84
C VAL A 25 15.11 21.83 4.92
N LEU A 26 15.35 21.21 3.76
CA LEU A 26 16.24 21.78 2.75
C LEU A 26 15.64 23.02 2.10
N ARG A 27 16.48 24.00 1.74
CA ARG A 27 16.06 25.16 0.93
C ARG A 27 16.73 25.10 -0.42
N ILE A 28 15.97 24.70 -1.44
CA ILE A 28 16.50 24.43 -2.78
C ILE A 28 16.03 25.52 -3.72
N ARG A 29 16.98 26.30 -4.24
CA ARG A 29 16.72 27.26 -5.31
C ARG A 29 17.15 26.67 -6.65
N ILE A 30 16.24 26.70 -7.62
CA ILE A 30 16.43 26.22 -8.98
C ILE A 30 16.43 27.45 -9.89
N SER A 31 17.52 27.64 -10.64
CA SER A 31 17.63 28.69 -11.65
C SER A 31 17.79 28.07 -13.03
N ILE A 32 16.90 28.38 -13.96
CA ILE A 32 16.88 27.86 -15.33
C ILE A 32 16.78 29.05 -16.27
N HIS A 33 17.69 29.12 -17.25
CA HIS A 33 17.65 30.15 -18.28
C HIS A 33 16.33 30.11 -19.07
N GLU A 34 15.83 31.26 -19.53
CA GLU A 34 14.49 31.37 -20.15
C GLU A 34 14.32 30.44 -21.37
N THR A 35 15.35 30.32 -22.21
CA THR A 35 15.35 29.41 -23.37
C THR A 35 15.17 27.95 -22.96
N ASN A 36 15.81 27.53 -21.87
CA ASN A 36 15.70 26.18 -21.32
C ASN A 36 14.34 25.97 -20.64
N LEU A 37 13.79 26.99 -19.99
CA LEU A 37 12.45 26.94 -19.41
C LEU A 37 11.38 26.74 -20.51
N ALA A 38 11.52 27.43 -21.65
CA ALA A 38 10.65 27.25 -22.81
C ALA A 38 10.81 25.86 -23.47
N GLN A 39 12.00 25.28 -23.46
CA GLN A 39 12.20 23.88 -23.87
C GLN A 39 11.51 22.92 -22.90
N LEU A 40 11.69 23.15 -21.59
CA LEU A 40 11.09 22.31 -20.55
C LEU A 40 9.54 22.36 -20.58
N ALA A 41 8.95 23.50 -20.95
CA ALA A 41 7.51 23.63 -21.16
C ALA A 41 7.00 22.74 -22.32
N ARG A 42 7.77 22.68 -23.42
CA ARG A 42 7.42 21.92 -24.64
C ARG A 42 7.71 20.42 -24.50
N SER A 43 8.78 20.07 -23.79
CA SER A 43 9.23 18.69 -23.62
C SER A 43 9.55 18.42 -22.15
N PRO A 44 8.53 18.26 -21.28
CA PRO A 44 8.69 18.21 -19.82
C PRO A 44 9.65 17.13 -19.30
N ARG A 45 9.78 16.02 -20.01
CA ARG A 45 10.65 14.88 -19.64
C ARG A 45 12.08 14.99 -20.20
N THR A 46 12.39 16.04 -20.94
CA THR A 46 13.74 16.28 -21.49
C THR A 46 14.56 17.10 -20.50
N TYR A 47 15.76 16.63 -20.19
CA TYR A 47 16.68 17.36 -19.32
C TYR A 47 17.15 18.66 -19.98
N VAL A 48 17.06 19.76 -19.23
CA VAL A 48 17.65 21.05 -19.55
C VAL A 48 18.64 21.47 -18.47
N PRO A 49 19.72 22.21 -18.77
CA PRO A 49 20.66 22.62 -17.74
C PRO A 49 20.09 23.74 -16.88
N GLY A 50 20.34 23.64 -15.57
CA GLY A 50 20.03 24.66 -14.58
C GLY A 50 21.07 24.72 -13.46
N THR A 51 20.93 25.70 -12.59
CA THR A 51 21.74 25.89 -11.38
C THR A 51 20.92 25.56 -10.15
N ILE A 52 21.46 24.73 -9.27
CA ILE A 52 20.84 24.36 -7.99
C ILE A 52 21.66 24.97 -6.87
N VAL A 53 21.00 25.68 -5.96
CA VAL A 53 21.63 26.28 -4.77
C VAL A 53 20.93 25.78 -3.51
N GLU A 54 21.73 25.34 -2.53
CA GLU A 54 21.30 24.96 -1.19
C GLU A 54 22.31 25.52 -0.19
N GLY A 55 21.86 26.39 0.72
CA GLY A 55 22.75 27.13 1.61
C GLY A 55 23.87 27.86 0.83
N ALA A 56 25.12 27.57 1.18
CA ALA A 56 26.31 28.09 0.51
C ALA A 56 26.78 27.25 -0.69
N ARG A 57 26.15 26.11 -0.98
CA ARG A 57 26.54 25.22 -2.08
C ARG A 57 25.82 25.60 -3.36
N SER A 58 26.57 25.66 -4.46
CA SER A 58 26.05 25.93 -5.80
C SER A 58 26.52 24.85 -6.77
N PHE A 59 25.57 24.30 -7.53
CA PHE A 59 25.79 23.23 -8.49
C PHE A 59 25.36 23.73 -9.87
N LEU A 60 26.31 23.82 -10.81
CA LEU A 60 26.10 24.36 -12.14
C LEU A 60 25.82 23.26 -13.16
N GLY A 61 25.01 23.56 -14.17
CA GLY A 61 24.74 22.64 -15.27
C GLY A 61 24.07 21.34 -14.82
N VAL A 62 23.30 21.39 -13.73
CA VAL A 62 22.49 20.26 -13.26
C VAL A 62 21.40 20.01 -14.28
N GLY A 63 21.22 18.76 -14.69
CA GLY A 63 20.11 18.39 -15.55
C GLY A 63 18.80 18.49 -14.77
N VAL A 64 17.87 19.32 -15.24
CA VAL A 64 16.52 19.48 -14.68
C VAL A 64 15.48 19.00 -15.67
N HIS A 65 14.55 18.15 -15.24
CA HIS A 65 13.33 17.87 -15.99
C HIS A 65 12.12 17.78 -15.05
N LEU A 66 10.92 17.92 -15.61
CA LEU A 66 9.68 17.77 -14.87
C LEU A 66 9.30 16.30 -14.80
N LYS A 67 8.64 15.93 -13.71
CA LYS A 67 8.08 14.59 -13.53
C LYS A 67 6.62 14.65 -13.10
N GLY A 68 5.99 13.47 -13.16
CA GLY A 68 4.63 13.24 -12.74
C GLY A 68 3.86 12.42 -13.78
N GLY A 69 3.03 11.50 -13.31
CA GLY A 69 2.00 10.84 -14.12
C GLY A 69 0.75 11.72 -14.26
N GLU A 70 -0.27 11.19 -14.91
CA GLU A 70 -1.53 11.88 -15.25
C GLU A 70 -2.15 12.65 -14.06
N ARG A 71 -2.11 12.07 -12.85
CA ARG A 71 -2.71 12.67 -11.65
C ARG A 71 -1.82 13.71 -10.95
N SER A 72 -0.50 13.52 -10.99
CA SER A 72 0.48 14.32 -10.25
C SER A 72 1.11 15.46 -11.05
N ALA A 73 1.11 15.35 -12.39
CA ALA A 73 1.75 16.32 -13.27
C ALA A 73 1.12 17.70 -13.12
N GLN A 74 1.97 18.72 -13.13
CA GLN A 74 1.59 20.13 -13.01
C GLN A 74 2.46 20.92 -14.00
N PRO A 75 1.90 21.96 -14.65
CA PRO A 75 2.67 22.82 -15.55
C PRO A 75 3.64 23.71 -14.78
N LEU A 76 4.64 24.26 -15.49
CA LEU A 76 5.69 25.09 -14.89
C LEU A 76 5.15 26.24 -14.04
N PHE A 77 4.09 26.92 -14.47
CA PHE A 77 3.50 28.07 -13.77
C PHE A 77 2.73 27.71 -12.49
N ARG A 78 2.53 26.41 -12.19
CA ARG A 78 1.94 25.90 -10.95
C ARG A 78 3.05 25.40 -10.02
N ARG A 79 2.91 24.18 -9.47
CA ARG A 79 3.85 23.50 -8.57
C ARG A 79 4.29 22.16 -9.18
N PRO A 80 5.18 22.16 -10.19
CA PRO A 80 5.62 20.93 -10.86
C PRO A 80 6.58 20.12 -10.01
N SER A 81 6.57 18.79 -10.15
CA SER A 81 7.61 17.95 -9.55
C SER A 81 8.87 17.95 -10.43
N PHE A 82 10.05 17.87 -9.85
CA PHE A 82 11.32 17.87 -10.57
C PHE A 82 12.11 16.58 -10.35
N SER A 83 12.91 16.21 -11.33
CA SER A 83 14.05 15.32 -11.12
C SER A 83 15.32 16.04 -11.54
N LEU A 84 16.31 16.01 -10.65
CA LEU A 84 17.56 16.71 -10.80
C LEU A 84 18.68 15.67 -10.92
N LYS A 85 19.48 15.81 -11.97
CA LYS A 85 20.61 14.93 -12.29
C LYS A 85 21.89 15.73 -12.21
N PHE A 86 22.68 15.46 -11.18
CA PHE A 86 23.95 16.12 -10.92
C PHE A 86 25.08 15.48 -11.74
N ASN A 87 26.12 16.28 -11.97
CA ASN A 87 27.35 15.83 -12.62
C ASN A 87 28.17 14.97 -11.65
N THR A 88 28.97 14.05 -12.18
CA THR A 88 29.82 13.13 -11.38
C THR A 88 30.81 13.85 -10.46
N HIS A 89 31.22 15.06 -10.84
CA HIS A 89 32.16 15.91 -10.09
C HIS A 89 31.46 16.90 -9.14
N GLN A 90 30.13 17.01 -9.19
CA GLN A 90 29.34 17.98 -8.42
C GLN A 90 28.12 17.29 -7.80
N VAL A 91 28.36 16.27 -6.99
CA VAL A 91 27.30 15.49 -6.32
C VAL A 91 26.70 16.23 -5.13
N PHE A 92 25.38 16.15 -4.97
CA PHE A 92 24.64 16.80 -3.91
C PHE A 92 24.68 15.95 -2.64
N TYR A 93 25.53 16.31 -1.67
CA TYR A 93 25.74 15.51 -0.45
C TYR A 93 26.12 14.04 -0.72
N GLY A 94 26.73 13.74 -1.87
CA GLY A 94 27.03 12.37 -2.30
C GLY A 94 25.97 11.73 -3.21
N LEU A 95 24.82 12.38 -3.41
CA LEU A 95 23.75 11.97 -4.31
C LEU A 95 23.99 12.51 -5.73
N GLN A 96 23.77 11.65 -6.73
CA GLN A 96 23.86 12.04 -8.14
C GLN A 96 22.49 12.32 -8.77
N ARG A 97 21.42 11.79 -8.15
CA ARG A 97 20.04 12.07 -8.53
C ARG A 97 19.22 12.35 -7.30
N ILE A 98 18.35 13.34 -7.41
CA ILE A 98 17.32 13.66 -6.41
C ILE A 98 16.01 13.91 -7.15
N LYS A 99 14.90 13.71 -6.46
CA LYS A 99 13.57 14.08 -6.94
C LYS A 99 12.94 15.03 -5.93
N LEU A 100 12.20 16.00 -6.45
CA LEU A 100 11.41 16.94 -5.67
C LEU A 100 9.96 16.71 -6.05
N ASN A 101 9.24 15.98 -5.22
CA ASN A 101 7.83 15.65 -5.42
C ASN A 101 6.96 16.76 -4.83
N ASN A 102 5.99 17.22 -5.60
CA ASN A 102 5.19 18.40 -5.31
C ASN A 102 4.09 18.18 -4.27
N CYS A 103 4.04 17.06 -3.55
CA CYS A 103 3.03 16.76 -2.53
C CYS A 103 1.57 16.99 -2.98
N LYS A 104 1.24 16.83 -4.28
CA LYS A 104 -0.12 17.14 -4.79
C LYS A 104 -1.19 16.22 -4.18
N GLN A 105 -0.85 14.96 -3.95
CA GLN A 105 -1.75 13.92 -3.44
C GLN A 105 -1.54 13.62 -1.94
N ASP A 106 -0.58 14.30 -1.32
CA ASP A 106 -0.30 14.22 0.12
C ASP A 106 -0.24 15.64 0.70
N PRO A 107 -1.34 16.14 1.30
CA PRO A 107 -1.37 17.47 1.91
C PRO A 107 -0.41 17.64 3.09
N SER A 108 0.01 16.56 3.74
CA SER A 108 1.00 16.62 4.82
C SER A 108 2.41 16.83 4.28
N GLY A 109 2.71 16.28 3.09
CA GLY A 109 4.07 16.22 2.55
C GLY A 109 5.01 15.30 3.35
N LEU A 110 4.45 14.38 4.15
CA LEU A 110 5.17 13.50 5.08
C LEU A 110 4.96 12.01 4.78
N ASN A 111 4.00 11.61 3.94
CA ASN A 111 3.64 10.21 3.74
C ASN A 111 4.81 9.36 3.22
N GLN A 112 5.47 9.80 2.13
CA GLN A 112 6.67 9.11 1.64
C GLN A 112 7.79 9.17 2.67
N ILE A 113 7.98 10.29 3.37
CA ILE A 113 9.06 10.47 4.34
C ILE A 113 8.92 9.41 5.44
N VAL A 114 7.75 9.33 6.06
CA VAL A 114 7.44 8.34 7.10
C VAL A 114 7.50 6.92 6.55
N SER A 115 6.93 6.66 5.37
CA SER A 115 7.02 5.35 4.73
C SER A 115 8.47 4.95 4.46
N SER A 116 9.33 5.87 4.04
CA SER A 116 10.75 5.59 3.82
C SER A 116 11.46 5.18 5.10
N TRP A 117 11.10 5.77 6.25
CA TRP A 117 11.64 5.37 7.55
C TRP A 117 11.17 3.97 7.92
N VAL A 118 9.88 3.68 7.74
CA VAL A 118 9.28 2.37 8.07
C VAL A 118 9.89 1.25 7.22
N PHE A 119 10.02 1.47 5.91
CA PHE A 119 10.59 0.47 4.99
C PHE A 119 12.07 0.22 5.29
N ASN A 120 12.88 1.28 5.44
CA ASN A 120 14.31 1.12 5.70
C ASN A 120 14.57 0.47 7.08
N ALA A 121 13.82 0.87 8.13
CA ALA A 121 13.92 0.26 9.46
C ALA A 121 13.46 -1.21 9.48
N ALA A 122 12.55 -1.59 8.57
CA ALA A 122 12.15 -2.99 8.33
C ALA A 122 13.12 -3.75 7.40
N GLY A 123 14.25 -3.15 7.02
CA GLY A 123 15.27 -3.77 6.18
C GLY A 123 14.81 -3.99 4.74
N VAL A 124 13.85 -3.19 4.26
CA VAL A 124 13.48 -3.12 2.85
C VAL A 124 14.23 -1.94 2.22
N PRO A 125 15.01 -2.16 1.16
CA PRO A 125 15.78 -1.11 0.50
C PRO A 125 14.83 -0.05 -0.08
N CYS A 126 14.77 1.13 0.52
CA CYS A 126 13.88 2.20 0.12
C CYS A 126 14.66 3.51 -0.08
N PRO A 127 14.38 4.31 -1.14
CA PRO A 127 14.92 5.66 -1.26
C PRO A 127 14.64 6.46 0.00
N ARG A 128 15.67 7.07 0.57
CA ARG A 128 15.51 7.96 1.73
C ARG A 128 14.80 9.24 1.30
N ALA A 129 14.01 9.82 2.20
CA ALA A 129 13.29 11.05 1.94
C ALA A 129 13.32 12.02 3.13
N THR A 130 13.20 13.32 2.81
CA THR A 130 13.06 14.43 3.77
C THR A 130 12.24 15.56 3.15
N ALA A 131 12.01 16.66 3.87
CA ALA A 131 11.28 17.82 3.38
C ALA A 131 12.21 18.86 2.73
N ALA A 132 11.69 19.58 1.74
CA ALA A 132 12.36 20.72 1.13
C ALA A 132 11.38 21.87 0.85
N ILE A 133 11.87 23.10 0.89
CA ILE A 133 11.22 24.29 0.35
C ILE A 133 11.90 24.63 -0.97
N VAL A 134 11.12 24.70 -2.05
CA VAL A 134 11.64 24.86 -3.41
C VAL A 134 11.28 26.22 -3.98
N GLU A 135 12.25 26.85 -4.63
CA GLU A 135 12.07 28.07 -5.43
C GLU A 135 12.51 27.81 -6.86
N LEU A 136 11.76 28.32 -7.84
CA LEU A 136 12.13 28.28 -9.26
C LEU A 136 12.18 29.70 -9.82
N ASN A 137 13.35 30.14 -10.27
CA ASN A 137 13.58 31.47 -10.86
C ASN A 137 12.99 32.61 -10.00
N GLY A 138 13.23 32.60 -8.69
CA GLY A 138 12.70 33.62 -7.76
C GLY A 138 11.27 33.39 -7.29
N ARG A 139 10.51 32.46 -7.90
CA ARG A 139 9.16 32.12 -7.47
C ARG A 139 9.18 30.98 -6.45
N ASN A 140 8.72 31.27 -5.24
CA ASN A 140 8.57 30.26 -4.21
C ASN A 140 7.46 29.28 -4.58
N LEU A 141 7.79 27.98 -4.59
CA LEU A 141 6.87 26.89 -4.91
C LEU A 141 6.34 26.19 -3.65
N GLY A 142 6.86 26.52 -2.46
CA GLY A 142 6.44 25.97 -1.18
C GLY A 142 7.08 24.62 -0.85
N LEU A 143 6.36 23.82 -0.05
CA LEU A 143 6.80 22.52 0.45
C LEU A 143 6.83 21.45 -0.65
N TYR A 144 7.91 20.67 -0.65
CA TYR A 144 8.17 19.50 -1.46
C TYR A 144 8.70 18.38 -0.59
N GLU A 145 8.46 17.16 -1.05
CA GLU A 145 9.15 15.98 -0.58
C GLU A 145 10.42 15.80 -1.43
N PHE A 146 11.56 15.76 -0.73
CA PHE A 146 12.86 15.43 -1.30
C PHE A 146 13.08 13.92 -1.21
N GLU A 147 13.32 13.26 -2.34
CA GLU A 147 13.55 11.82 -2.43
C GLU A 147 14.92 11.53 -3.06
N GLU A 148 15.67 10.61 -2.46
CA GLU A 148 16.88 10.04 -3.02
C GLU A 148 16.60 9.39 -4.41
N GLY A 149 17.49 9.62 -5.37
CA GLY A 149 17.41 8.94 -6.66
C GLY A 149 17.87 7.48 -6.57
N VAL A 150 17.08 6.55 -7.13
CA VAL A 150 17.52 5.15 -7.30
C VAL A 150 18.44 5.07 -8.51
N ASP A 151 19.75 5.03 -8.25
CA ASP A 151 20.79 4.82 -9.25
C ASP A 151 21.90 3.89 -8.71
N THR A 152 23.04 3.82 -9.39
CA THR A 152 24.17 2.98 -8.96
C THR A 152 24.70 3.30 -7.58
N ARG A 153 24.57 4.55 -7.09
CA ARG A 153 25.01 4.91 -5.73
C ARG A 153 24.06 4.32 -4.69
N PHE A 154 22.76 4.40 -4.94
CA PHE A 154 21.76 3.72 -4.12
C PHE A 154 22.02 2.21 -4.06
N LEU A 155 22.28 1.58 -5.21
CA LEU A 155 22.55 0.14 -5.28
C LEU A 155 23.86 -0.26 -4.59
N LYS A 156 24.91 0.56 -4.73
CA LYS A 156 26.19 0.36 -4.05
C LYS A 156 26.04 0.43 -2.53
N ARG A 157 25.29 1.41 -2.01
CA ARG A 157 25.00 1.52 -0.57
C ARG A 157 24.23 0.30 -0.05
N ASN A 158 23.13 -0.06 -0.69
CA ASN A 158 22.21 -1.07 -0.15
C ASN A 158 22.69 -2.51 -0.37
N PHE A 159 23.52 -2.78 -1.39
CA PHE A 159 23.84 -4.16 -1.80
C PHE A 159 25.32 -4.41 -2.08
N ALA A 160 26.19 -3.40 -1.95
CA ALA A 160 27.58 -3.47 -2.40
C ALA A 160 27.72 -3.87 -3.89
N VAL A 161 26.71 -3.53 -4.71
CA VAL A 161 26.68 -3.84 -6.15
C VAL A 161 27.01 -2.59 -6.96
N GLU A 162 28.03 -2.69 -7.81
CA GLU A 162 28.41 -1.61 -8.74
C GLU A 162 27.71 -1.72 -10.11
N LYS A 163 27.27 -2.92 -10.48
CA LYS A 163 26.58 -3.21 -11.74
C LYS A 163 25.30 -3.99 -11.49
N ALA A 164 24.17 -3.38 -11.80
CA ALA A 164 22.86 -4.02 -11.78
C ALA A 164 21.95 -3.37 -12.81
N ALA A 165 21.03 -4.17 -13.35
CA ALA A 165 19.96 -3.69 -14.21
C ALA A 165 18.79 -3.25 -13.32
N LEU A 166 18.41 -1.97 -13.42
CA LEU A 166 17.28 -1.40 -12.69
C LEU A 166 16.09 -1.24 -13.62
N TYR A 167 14.95 -1.78 -13.20
CA TYR A 167 13.70 -1.75 -13.94
C TYR A 167 12.63 -1.03 -13.13
N GLN A 168 11.68 -0.42 -13.85
CA GLN A 168 10.48 0.18 -13.28
C GLN A 168 9.25 -0.41 -13.96
N GLY A 169 8.27 -0.83 -13.15
CA GLY A 169 6.98 -1.28 -13.65
C GLY A 169 6.19 -0.13 -14.29
N ALA A 170 5.44 -0.44 -15.34
CA ALA A 170 4.47 0.50 -15.91
C ALA A 170 3.18 0.54 -15.07
N TYR A 171 2.45 1.65 -15.14
CA TYR A 171 1.19 1.84 -14.42
C TYR A 171 0.17 0.76 -14.81
N GLY A 172 -0.35 0.04 -13.81
CA GLY A 172 -1.37 -1.01 -14.01
C GLY A 172 -0.82 -2.30 -14.63
N ILE A 173 0.50 -2.43 -14.76
CA ILE A 173 1.15 -3.58 -15.37
C ILE A 173 1.88 -4.38 -14.28
N ASP A 174 1.48 -5.64 -14.12
CA ASP A 174 2.10 -6.58 -13.19
C ASP A 174 3.52 -6.96 -13.68
N ILE A 175 4.29 -7.67 -12.83
CA ILE A 175 5.70 -8.03 -13.06
C ILE A 175 5.90 -8.91 -14.31
N ASP A 176 4.82 -9.54 -14.80
CA ASP A 176 4.83 -10.33 -16.02
C ASP A 176 4.58 -9.53 -17.31
N GLY A 177 4.41 -8.22 -17.20
CA GLY A 177 4.32 -7.31 -18.34
C GLY A 177 5.62 -6.58 -18.66
N PRO A 178 5.57 -5.62 -19.61
CA PRO A 178 6.74 -4.81 -19.97
C PRO A 178 7.21 -3.95 -18.79
N ALA A 179 8.51 -3.97 -18.54
CA ALA A 179 9.17 -3.11 -17.56
C ALA A 179 10.16 -2.17 -18.25
N GLU A 180 10.15 -0.89 -17.87
CA GLU A 180 11.08 0.11 -18.40
C GLU A 180 12.44 -0.05 -17.71
N LYS A 181 13.49 -0.26 -18.50
CA LYS A 181 14.86 -0.25 -17.97
C LYS A 181 15.30 1.20 -17.73
N THR A 182 15.60 1.52 -16.48
CA THR A 182 15.99 2.88 -16.07
C THR A 182 17.50 3.03 -15.88
N HIS A 183 18.22 1.93 -15.59
CA HIS A 183 19.68 1.95 -15.43
C HIS A 183 20.33 0.59 -15.72
N GLY A 184 21.62 0.61 -16.09
CA GLY A 184 22.46 -0.60 -16.24
C GLY A 184 22.36 -1.32 -17.59
N GLU A 185 23.26 -2.28 -17.77
CA GLU A 185 23.24 -3.24 -18.89
C GLU A 185 22.17 -4.32 -18.65
N VAL A 186 21.60 -4.88 -19.72
CA VAL A 186 20.51 -5.87 -19.60
C VAL A 186 21.06 -7.13 -18.93
N VAL A 187 20.42 -7.56 -17.85
CA VAL A 187 20.69 -8.86 -17.24
C VAL A 187 19.58 -9.82 -17.67
N THR A 188 19.96 -10.79 -18.50
CA THR A 188 19.27 -12.02 -18.97
C THR A 188 17.75 -11.99 -19.22
N SER A 189 17.34 -12.13 -20.48
CA SER A 189 15.95 -12.36 -20.92
C SER A 189 15.29 -13.62 -20.33
N PHE A 190 16.09 -14.63 -19.96
CA PHE A 190 15.61 -15.93 -19.46
C PHE A 190 14.88 -15.84 -18.11
N GLN A 191 15.37 -15.03 -17.17
CA GLN A 191 14.75 -14.89 -15.85
C GLN A 191 13.32 -14.32 -15.96
N PHE A 192 13.11 -13.39 -16.88
CA PHE A 192 11.78 -12.84 -17.17
C PHE A 192 10.87 -13.91 -17.76
N SER A 193 11.29 -14.62 -18.81
CA SER A 193 10.43 -15.61 -19.49
C SER A 193 9.97 -16.73 -18.55
N GLU A 194 10.84 -17.21 -17.67
CA GLU A 194 10.49 -18.30 -16.76
C GLU A 194 9.59 -17.84 -15.60
N LEU A 195 9.85 -16.64 -15.06
CA LEU A 195 8.93 -16.01 -14.10
C LEU A 195 7.53 -15.82 -14.71
N HIS A 196 7.46 -15.30 -15.94
CA HIS A 196 6.21 -15.09 -16.67
C HIS A 196 5.48 -16.41 -16.88
N ARG A 197 6.20 -17.47 -17.28
CA ARG A 197 5.64 -18.82 -17.47
C ARG A 197 5.05 -19.38 -16.17
N ILE A 198 5.71 -19.18 -15.03
CA ILE A 198 5.19 -19.63 -13.73
C ILE A 198 3.93 -18.83 -13.37
N LEU A 199 3.96 -17.51 -13.50
CA LEU A 199 2.81 -16.65 -13.15
C LEU A 199 1.61 -16.77 -14.10
N ALA A 200 1.82 -17.28 -15.31
CA ALA A 200 0.78 -17.62 -16.27
C ALA A 200 0.19 -19.03 -16.09
N ALA A 201 0.83 -19.91 -15.32
CA ALA A 201 0.34 -21.26 -15.05
C ALA A 201 -0.87 -21.25 -14.07
N PRO A 202 -1.67 -22.33 -13.97
CA PRO A 202 -2.71 -22.46 -12.95
C PRO A 202 -2.19 -22.24 -11.52
N ALA A 203 -3.04 -21.78 -10.60
CA ALA A 203 -2.64 -21.32 -9.26
C ALA A 203 -1.91 -22.39 -8.44
N GLU A 204 -2.29 -23.66 -8.56
CA GLU A 204 -1.63 -24.81 -7.94
C GLU A 204 -0.16 -24.98 -8.37
N ASN A 205 0.21 -24.41 -9.52
CA ASN A 205 1.57 -24.43 -10.07
C ASN A 205 2.39 -23.18 -9.71
N GLN A 206 1.81 -22.21 -9.01
CA GLN A 206 2.42 -20.93 -8.62
C GLN A 206 2.99 -20.94 -7.18
N SER A 207 3.60 -22.04 -6.76
CA SER A 207 4.13 -22.16 -5.39
C SER A 207 5.33 -21.22 -5.14
N PRO A 208 5.55 -20.74 -3.90
CA PRO A 208 6.72 -19.93 -3.53
C PRO A 208 8.05 -20.57 -3.95
N ASP A 209 8.21 -21.88 -3.80
CA ASP A 209 9.46 -22.61 -4.06
C ASP A 209 9.91 -22.50 -5.53
N ARG A 210 8.94 -22.45 -6.46
CA ARG A 210 9.22 -22.25 -7.89
C ARG A 210 9.63 -20.82 -8.23
N LEU A 211 9.26 -19.85 -7.40
CA LEU A 211 9.53 -18.43 -7.58
C LEU A 211 10.86 -17.98 -6.93
N MET A 212 11.30 -18.64 -5.87
CA MET A 212 12.54 -18.28 -5.15
C MET A 212 13.82 -18.22 -6.02
N PRO A 213 13.97 -19.01 -7.10
CA PRO A 213 15.09 -18.84 -8.02
C PRO A 213 15.11 -17.50 -8.76
N PHE A 214 13.96 -16.81 -8.87
CA PHE A 214 13.78 -15.59 -9.65
C PHE A 214 13.50 -14.36 -8.80
N VAL A 215 13.00 -14.52 -7.57
CA VAL A 215 12.65 -13.44 -6.65
C VAL A 215 13.21 -13.75 -5.27
N ASP A 216 13.88 -12.77 -4.65
CA ASP A 216 14.43 -12.91 -3.30
C ASP A 216 13.27 -12.98 -2.31
N ALA A 217 12.93 -14.20 -1.90
CA ALA A 217 11.71 -14.48 -1.14
C ALA A 217 11.63 -13.68 0.17
N ASP A 218 12.70 -13.66 0.96
CA ASP A 218 12.68 -12.95 2.25
C ASP A 218 12.56 -11.44 2.07
N ARG A 219 13.31 -10.86 1.12
CA ARG A 219 13.18 -9.43 0.82
C ARG A 219 11.80 -9.11 0.26
N PHE A 220 11.21 -9.99 -0.54
CA PHE A 220 9.88 -9.80 -1.08
C PHE A 220 8.78 -9.89 -0.01
N TYR A 221 8.87 -10.82 0.93
CA TYR A 221 7.94 -10.87 2.06
C TYR A 221 8.02 -9.61 2.93
N ARG A 222 9.22 -9.07 3.17
CA ARG A 222 9.38 -7.78 3.88
C ARG A 222 8.79 -6.63 3.09
N PHE A 223 9.05 -6.57 1.77
CA PHE A 223 8.47 -5.57 0.88
C PHE A 223 6.94 -5.60 0.93
N MET A 224 6.35 -6.78 0.78
CA MET A 224 4.89 -6.98 0.89
C MET A 224 4.36 -6.59 2.26
N ALA A 225 5.04 -7.01 3.33
CA ALA A 225 4.68 -6.63 4.69
C ALA A 225 4.68 -5.12 4.89
N CYS A 226 5.69 -4.41 4.37
CA CYS A 226 5.77 -2.96 4.46
C CYS A 226 4.68 -2.26 3.64
N GLU A 227 4.42 -2.68 2.38
CA GLU A 227 3.33 -2.09 1.59
C GLU A 227 1.97 -2.25 2.26
N ILE A 228 1.71 -3.41 2.86
CA ILE A 228 0.48 -3.64 3.63
C ILE A 228 0.50 -2.81 4.92
N LEU A 229 1.61 -2.80 5.67
CA LEU A 229 1.75 -2.04 6.92
C LEU A 229 1.43 -0.56 6.70
N THR A 230 2.00 0.05 5.65
CA THR A 230 1.79 1.45 5.31
C THR A 230 0.47 1.71 4.55
N GLY A 231 -0.26 0.67 4.18
CA GLY A 231 -1.48 0.80 3.38
C GLY A 231 -1.23 1.39 2.00
N HIS A 232 -0.11 1.04 1.35
CA HIS A 232 0.28 1.53 0.02
C HIS A 232 -0.56 0.88 -1.09
N SER A 233 -1.84 1.25 -1.17
CA SER A 233 -2.81 0.63 -2.08
C SER A 233 -2.49 0.85 -3.56
N ASP A 234 -1.79 1.94 -3.89
CA ASP A 234 -1.26 2.24 -5.23
C ASP A 234 0.16 1.65 -5.43
N GLY A 235 0.63 0.82 -4.51
CA GLY A 235 1.88 0.06 -4.58
C GLY A 235 1.74 -1.21 -5.41
N TYR A 236 2.78 -2.04 -5.43
CA TYR A 236 2.80 -3.21 -6.30
C TYR A 236 1.87 -4.31 -5.81
N CYS A 237 1.84 -4.60 -4.51
CA CYS A 237 1.13 -5.76 -4.00
C CYS A 237 -0.39 -5.66 -4.20
N MET A 238 -0.93 -4.44 -4.24
CA MET A 238 -2.37 -4.16 -4.31
C MET A 238 -2.79 -3.46 -5.61
N GLY A 239 -1.91 -2.66 -6.22
CA GLY A 239 -2.26 -1.72 -7.29
C GLY A 239 -1.57 -1.93 -8.64
N ASN A 240 -0.69 -2.93 -8.80
CA ASN A 240 0.13 -3.12 -10.01
C ASN A 240 0.90 -1.85 -10.43
N ASN A 241 1.36 -1.07 -9.46
CA ASN A 241 1.97 0.22 -9.72
C ASN A 241 3.11 0.51 -8.72
N ASN A 242 3.88 1.57 -8.97
CA ASN A 242 4.82 2.13 -8.01
C ASN A 242 5.90 1.15 -7.47
N TYR A 243 6.35 0.19 -8.30
CA TYR A 243 7.51 -0.64 -8.00
C TYR A 243 8.68 -0.45 -8.95
N ARG A 244 9.86 -0.63 -8.38
CA ARG A 244 11.09 -0.93 -9.10
C ARG A 244 11.58 -2.29 -8.65
N PHE A 245 12.41 -2.90 -9.48
CA PHE A 245 13.21 -4.03 -9.07
C PHE A 245 14.56 -3.97 -9.75
N PHE A 246 15.56 -4.60 -9.14
CA PHE A 246 16.84 -4.80 -9.81
C PHE A 246 17.24 -6.25 -9.76
N ILE A 247 18.06 -6.62 -10.72
CA ILE A 247 18.65 -7.95 -10.83
C ILE A 247 20.15 -7.81 -10.58
N PRO A 248 20.69 -8.38 -9.48
CA PRO A 248 22.12 -8.34 -9.22
C PRO A 248 22.85 -9.26 -10.21
N ALA A 249 24.02 -8.83 -10.68
CA ALA A 249 24.83 -9.62 -11.63
C ALA A 249 25.38 -10.94 -11.03
N LYS A 250 25.33 -11.09 -9.70
CA LYS A 250 25.65 -12.31 -8.96
C LYS A 250 24.59 -12.52 -7.89
N ASP A 251 24.32 -13.78 -7.54
CA ASP A 251 23.43 -14.10 -6.43
C ASP A 251 24.02 -13.61 -5.10
N LEU A 252 23.39 -12.58 -4.53
CA LEU A 252 23.81 -11.98 -3.25
C LEU A 252 23.57 -12.92 -2.06
N SER A 253 22.69 -13.92 -2.21
CA SER A 253 22.39 -14.92 -1.18
C SER A 253 23.29 -16.16 -1.29
N SER A 254 23.93 -16.37 -2.43
CA SER A 254 24.85 -17.50 -2.69
C SER A 254 25.99 -17.07 -3.61
N PRO A 255 27.17 -16.69 -3.05
CA PRO A 255 28.32 -16.25 -3.85
C PRO A 255 28.83 -17.32 -4.83
N THR A 256 28.48 -18.58 -4.60
CA THR A 256 28.89 -19.75 -5.37
C THR A 256 27.95 -20.10 -6.52
N ARG A 257 26.74 -19.52 -6.57
CA ARG A 257 25.81 -19.77 -7.68
C ARG A 257 26.24 -18.92 -8.89
N PRO A 258 26.61 -19.53 -10.03
CA PRO A 258 26.96 -18.78 -11.22
C PRO A 258 25.72 -18.12 -11.83
N GLY A 259 25.87 -16.88 -12.31
CA GLY A 259 24.82 -16.14 -13.00
C GLY A 259 24.15 -15.05 -12.16
N ALA A 260 23.15 -14.40 -12.76
CA ALA A 260 22.37 -13.34 -12.14
C ALA A 260 21.60 -13.86 -10.91
N GLY A 261 21.54 -13.05 -9.86
CA GLY A 261 20.76 -13.36 -8.68
C GLY A 261 19.27 -13.12 -8.87
N PRO A 262 18.45 -13.41 -7.84
CA PRO A 262 17.03 -13.17 -7.88
C PRO A 262 16.69 -11.67 -7.84
N MET A 263 15.53 -11.31 -8.40
CA MET A 263 14.97 -9.96 -8.39
C MET A 263 14.73 -9.47 -6.96
N ILE A 264 15.05 -8.20 -6.72
CA ILE A 264 14.83 -7.53 -5.43
C ILE A 264 13.99 -6.28 -5.68
N PHE A 265 12.86 -6.19 -4.98
CA PHE A 265 11.88 -5.10 -5.11
C PHE A 265 12.29 -3.88 -4.29
N ILE A 266 11.99 -2.69 -4.84
CA ILE A 266 12.24 -1.38 -4.26
C ILE A 266 10.95 -0.56 -4.40
N PRO A 267 10.36 -0.04 -3.31
CA PRO A 267 9.14 0.77 -3.37
C PRO A 267 9.43 2.13 -3.99
N HIS A 268 8.39 2.77 -4.53
CA HIS A 268 8.39 4.21 -4.77
C HIS A 268 6.95 4.76 -4.74
N GLY A 269 6.79 6.06 -4.98
CA GLY A 269 5.46 6.68 -5.13
C GLY A 269 4.55 6.44 -3.91
N MET A 270 5.09 6.59 -2.70
CA MET A 270 4.40 6.28 -1.44
C MET A 270 3.64 7.50 -0.89
N ASP A 271 3.21 8.42 -1.74
CA ASP A 271 2.38 9.58 -1.40
C ASP A 271 0.97 9.14 -0.98
N GLN A 272 0.47 8.02 -1.50
CA GLN A 272 -0.82 7.42 -1.12
C GLN A 272 -0.64 6.31 -0.08
N THR A 273 -0.01 6.65 1.05
CA THR A 273 0.12 5.77 2.23
C THR A 273 -0.67 6.33 3.42
N TRP A 274 -0.96 5.48 4.41
CA TRP A 274 -1.58 5.83 5.70
C TRP A 274 -3.03 6.33 5.67
N ALA A 275 -3.59 6.65 4.49
CA ALA A 275 -4.93 7.22 4.34
C ALA A 275 -6.07 6.30 4.84
N ASN A 276 -5.87 4.98 4.83
CA ASN A 276 -6.82 4.02 5.38
C ASN A 276 -6.15 3.15 6.47
N PRO A 277 -6.16 3.59 7.73
CA PRO A 277 -5.41 2.95 8.83
C PRO A 277 -6.00 1.59 9.22
N ARG A 278 -7.27 1.34 8.86
CA ARG A 278 -8.03 0.14 9.20
C ARG A 278 -8.23 -0.78 7.99
N SER A 279 -7.49 -0.52 6.92
CA SER A 279 -7.40 -1.41 5.77
C SER A 279 -6.94 -2.80 6.20
N ALA A 280 -7.46 -3.84 5.55
CA ALA A 280 -7.18 -5.22 5.91
C ALA A 280 -5.67 -5.54 5.91
N ALA A 281 -5.22 -6.28 6.93
CA ALA A 281 -3.85 -6.78 7.05
C ALA A 281 -3.48 -7.86 6.02
N LEU A 282 -4.48 -8.45 5.37
CA LEU A 282 -4.33 -9.25 4.15
C LEU A 282 -5.32 -8.69 3.14
N PRO A 283 -4.87 -7.79 2.24
CA PRO A 283 -5.74 -7.20 1.23
C PRO A 283 -6.40 -8.28 0.38
N ILE A 284 -7.65 -8.04 0.03
CA ILE A 284 -8.46 -8.97 -0.75
C ILE A 284 -7.99 -9.02 -2.20
N SER A 285 -7.60 -7.88 -2.78
CA SER A 285 -7.00 -7.85 -4.12
C SER A 285 -5.49 -7.80 -4.00
N LEU A 286 -4.85 -8.92 -4.33
CA LEU A 286 -3.40 -9.01 -4.47
C LEU A 286 -3.03 -9.24 -5.92
N THR A 287 -1.90 -8.67 -6.34
CA THR A 287 -1.29 -8.93 -7.64
C THR A 287 -0.77 -10.37 -7.73
N LYS A 288 -0.32 -10.80 -8.92
CA LYS A 288 -0.01 -12.22 -9.17
C LYS A 288 1.09 -12.74 -8.24
N LEU A 289 2.17 -11.99 -8.09
CA LEU A 289 3.33 -12.43 -7.32
C LEU A 289 3.04 -12.57 -5.81
N PRO A 290 2.46 -11.57 -5.11
CA PRO A 290 2.07 -11.74 -3.70
C PRO A 290 1.11 -12.91 -3.49
N ARG A 291 0.12 -13.10 -4.39
CA ARG A 291 -0.83 -14.20 -4.32
C ARG A 291 -0.12 -15.56 -4.40
N ALA A 292 0.81 -15.70 -5.34
CA ALA A 292 1.62 -16.89 -5.50
C ALA A 292 2.48 -17.18 -4.25
N PHE A 293 3.11 -16.16 -3.66
CA PHE A 293 3.88 -16.30 -2.42
C PHE A 293 3.02 -16.64 -1.18
N LEU A 294 1.71 -16.38 -1.21
CA LEU A 294 0.76 -16.70 -0.13
C LEU A 294 -0.10 -17.94 -0.42
N SER A 295 0.12 -18.63 -1.54
CA SER A 295 -0.69 -19.78 -1.97
C SER A 295 -0.60 -20.97 -1.00
N THR A 296 0.56 -21.17 -0.34
CA THR A 296 0.79 -22.30 0.57
C THR A 296 0.73 -21.89 2.05
N PRO A 297 0.39 -22.81 2.97
CA PRO A 297 0.48 -22.56 4.41
C PRO A 297 1.86 -22.06 4.85
N ALA A 298 2.93 -22.67 4.34
CA ALA A 298 4.31 -22.27 4.64
C ALA A 298 4.61 -20.83 4.17
N GLY A 299 4.12 -20.45 2.99
CA GLY A 299 4.27 -19.08 2.48
C GLY A 299 3.52 -18.05 3.33
N ARG A 300 2.31 -18.39 3.81
CA ARG A 300 1.55 -17.54 4.73
C ARG A 300 2.23 -17.39 6.09
N GLU A 301 2.78 -18.47 6.65
CA GLU A 301 3.54 -18.40 7.91
C GLU A 301 4.80 -17.54 7.76
N ARG A 302 5.51 -17.67 6.62
CA ARG A 302 6.68 -16.82 6.33
C ARG A 302 6.30 -15.35 6.19
N PHE A 303 5.16 -15.05 5.54
CA PHE A 303 4.62 -13.70 5.51
C PHE A 303 4.28 -13.17 6.91
N ARG A 304 3.58 -13.94 7.75
CA ARG A 304 3.25 -13.54 9.13
C ARG A 304 4.50 -13.22 9.93
N TYR A 305 5.52 -14.06 9.80
CA TYR A 305 6.81 -13.86 10.46
C TYR A 305 7.44 -12.52 10.05
N TRP A 306 7.54 -12.25 8.75
CA TRP A 306 8.09 -10.99 8.26
C TRP A 306 7.21 -9.79 8.56
N PHE A 307 5.89 -9.95 8.54
CA PHE A 307 4.95 -8.90 8.91
C PHE A 307 5.12 -8.47 10.36
N ALA A 308 5.08 -9.42 11.30
CA ALA A 308 5.27 -9.13 12.72
C ALA A 308 6.61 -8.42 12.94
N ARG A 309 7.67 -8.87 12.25
CA ARG A 309 8.99 -8.26 12.34
C ARG A 309 9.06 -6.85 11.74
N SER A 310 8.42 -6.60 10.59
CA SER A 310 8.32 -5.28 9.99
C SER A 310 7.49 -4.31 10.84
N LEU A 311 6.42 -4.79 11.48
CA LEU A 311 5.62 -3.99 12.40
C LEU A 311 6.45 -3.58 13.63
N SER A 312 7.14 -4.55 14.26
CA SER A 312 7.93 -4.28 15.47
C SER A 312 9.17 -3.41 15.23
N ASN A 313 9.89 -3.59 14.11
CA ASN A 313 11.11 -2.83 13.82
C ASN A 313 10.85 -1.55 13.02
N GLY A 314 9.83 -1.56 12.15
CA GLY A 314 9.57 -0.48 11.22
C GLY A 314 8.67 0.63 11.78
N LEU A 315 7.70 0.30 12.63
CA LEU A 315 6.70 1.27 13.14
C LEU A 315 6.96 1.65 14.61
N ASP A 316 8.15 2.20 14.88
CA ASP A 316 8.47 2.85 16.16
C ASP A 316 7.77 4.21 16.23
N LEU A 317 6.53 4.23 16.74
CA LEU A 317 5.71 5.45 16.78
C LEU A 317 6.31 6.57 17.62
N VAL A 318 7.02 6.24 18.71
CA VAL A 318 7.65 7.25 19.55
C VAL A 318 8.72 7.99 18.75
N ARG A 319 9.59 7.24 18.08
CA ARG A 319 10.64 7.81 17.23
C ARG A 319 10.05 8.54 16.02
N ILE A 320 9.09 7.95 15.32
CA ILE A 320 8.46 8.55 14.14
C ILE A 320 7.77 9.87 14.50
N GLN A 321 6.99 9.90 15.58
CA GLN A 321 6.29 11.10 16.02
C GLN A 321 7.29 12.20 16.42
N ALA A 322 8.36 11.87 17.15
CA ALA A 322 9.39 12.85 17.51
C ALA A 322 10.04 13.49 16.26
N ARG A 323 10.33 12.69 15.23
CA ARG A 323 10.88 13.17 13.96
C ARG A 323 9.88 14.02 13.17
N ILE A 324 8.60 13.62 13.11
CA ILE A 324 7.53 14.44 12.52
C ILE A 324 7.43 15.78 13.24
N THR A 325 7.41 15.80 14.58
CA THR A 325 7.34 17.04 15.37
C THR A 325 8.52 17.96 15.06
N LYS A 326 9.73 17.40 14.94
CA LYS A 326 10.92 18.17 14.56
C LYS A 326 10.78 18.78 13.16
N LEU A 327 10.39 17.99 12.15
CA LEU A 327 10.13 18.48 10.80
C LEU A 327 9.04 19.57 10.79
N GLN A 328 7.92 19.38 11.50
CA GLN A 328 6.86 20.38 11.62
C GLN A 328 7.39 21.71 12.20
N GLY A 329 8.29 21.64 13.19
CA GLY A 329 8.92 22.82 13.79
C GLY A 329 9.74 23.65 12.79
N GLU A 330 10.31 23.02 11.76
CA GLU A 330 11.04 23.70 10.69
C GLU A 330 10.14 24.11 9.51
N ILE A 331 9.17 23.25 9.13
CA ILE A 331 8.24 23.50 8.02
C ILE A 331 7.34 24.68 8.31
N GLN A 332 6.71 24.72 9.50
CA GLN A 332 5.63 25.64 9.80
C GLN A 332 6.02 27.13 9.75
N PRO A 333 7.15 27.57 10.36
CA PRO A 333 7.56 28.97 10.25
C PRO A 333 7.81 29.41 8.81
N ILE A 334 8.41 28.54 8.00
CA ILE A 334 8.73 28.86 6.60
C ILE A 334 7.45 28.89 5.77
N LEU A 335 6.62 27.86 5.85
CA LEU A 335 5.40 27.75 5.05
C LEU A 335 4.41 28.88 5.40
N LYS A 336 4.28 29.25 6.68
CA LYS A 336 3.43 30.37 7.11
C LYS A 336 3.88 31.72 6.54
N SER A 337 5.18 31.91 6.32
CA SER A 337 5.71 33.12 5.69
C SER A 337 5.42 33.19 4.17
N ILE A 338 5.14 32.04 3.55
CA ILE A 338 4.87 31.92 2.10
C ILE A 338 3.36 31.97 1.85
N ASP A 339 2.61 31.14 2.58
CA ASP A 339 1.17 30.96 2.47
C ASP A 339 0.60 30.47 3.82
N PRO A 340 0.01 31.37 4.63
CA PRO A 340 -0.56 31.03 5.93
C PRO A 340 -1.67 29.98 5.89
N GLU A 341 -2.47 29.93 4.83
CA GLU A 341 -3.56 28.95 4.72
C GLU A 341 -3.01 27.58 4.35
N ALA A 342 -2.05 27.52 3.41
CA ALA A 342 -1.36 26.27 3.11
C ALA A 342 -0.63 25.70 4.35
N ALA A 343 -0.02 26.56 5.16
CA ALA A 343 0.62 26.16 6.42
C ALA A 343 -0.38 25.53 7.40
N LYS A 344 -1.56 26.14 7.55
CA LYS A 344 -2.64 25.61 8.38
C LYS A 344 -3.15 24.25 7.89
N GLN A 345 -3.40 24.11 6.59
CA GLN A 345 -3.85 22.84 6.01
C GLN A 345 -2.80 21.73 6.17
N GLN A 346 -1.52 22.06 5.96
CA GLN A 346 -0.42 21.11 6.17
C GLN A 346 -0.30 20.68 7.63
N ASP A 347 -0.47 21.59 8.60
CA ASP A 347 -0.43 21.26 10.03
C ASP A 347 -1.56 20.30 10.44
N ILE A 348 -2.78 20.56 9.94
CA ILE A 348 -3.94 19.67 10.16
C ILE A 348 -3.63 18.28 9.59
N ALA A 349 -3.14 18.21 8.35
CA ALA A 349 -2.81 16.95 7.69
C ALA A 349 -1.69 16.18 8.41
N ALA A 350 -0.66 16.87 8.92
CA ALA A 350 0.42 16.23 9.68
C ALA A 350 -0.06 15.65 11.02
N ARG A 351 -0.96 16.35 11.73
CA ARG A 351 -1.59 15.82 12.95
C ARG A 351 -2.48 14.62 12.66
N GLU A 352 -3.23 14.68 11.56
CA GLU A 352 -4.04 13.56 11.12
C GLU A 352 -3.17 12.35 10.78
N LEU A 353 -2.06 12.52 10.07
CA LEU A 353 -1.10 11.44 9.82
C LEU A 353 -0.63 10.76 11.11
N ILE A 354 -0.28 11.53 12.16
CA ILE A 354 0.09 10.96 13.47
C ILE A 354 -1.05 10.12 14.04
N ASN A 355 -2.29 10.61 14.01
CA ASN A 355 -3.45 9.85 14.46
C ASN A 355 -3.63 8.55 13.66
N GLN A 356 -3.50 8.63 12.33
CA GLN A 356 -3.61 7.49 11.43
C GLN A 356 -2.55 6.41 11.71
N LEU A 357 -1.31 6.81 12.03
CA LEU A 357 -0.24 5.90 12.42
C LEU A 357 -0.58 5.12 13.70
N HIS A 358 -1.16 5.78 14.70
CA HIS A 358 -1.59 5.13 15.95
C HIS A 358 -2.72 4.12 15.71
N ILE A 359 -3.77 4.54 14.98
CA ILE A 359 -4.88 3.65 14.62
C ILE A 359 -4.37 2.44 13.83
N ARG A 360 -3.42 2.65 12.91
CA ARG A 360 -2.82 1.58 12.11
C ARG A 360 -2.07 0.57 12.97
N GLN A 361 -1.23 1.04 13.90
CA GLN A 361 -0.48 0.16 14.80
C GLN A 361 -1.43 -0.67 15.67
N GLU A 362 -2.44 -0.04 16.28
CA GLU A 362 -3.43 -0.72 17.11
C GLU A 362 -4.20 -1.79 16.32
N HIS A 363 -4.68 -1.42 15.13
CA HIS A 363 -5.44 -2.30 14.24
C HIS A 363 -4.64 -3.55 13.86
N LEU A 364 -3.39 -3.36 13.41
CA LEU A 364 -2.54 -4.47 12.99
C LEU A 364 -2.07 -5.32 14.16
N THR A 365 -1.73 -4.71 15.30
CA THR A 365 -1.33 -5.45 16.51
C THR A 365 -2.46 -6.36 16.96
N THR A 366 -3.70 -5.87 16.97
CA THR A 366 -4.90 -6.65 17.30
C THR A 366 -5.09 -7.82 16.33
N TYR A 367 -4.90 -7.58 15.03
CA TYR A 367 -5.05 -8.61 14.00
C TYR A 367 -4.03 -9.74 14.15
N PHE A 368 -2.75 -9.41 14.32
CA PHE A 368 -1.66 -10.40 14.38
C PHE A 368 -1.51 -11.06 15.76
N SER A 369 -2.09 -10.47 16.82
CA SER A 369 -2.18 -11.10 18.15
C SER A 369 -3.31 -12.14 18.25
N ALA A 370 -4.18 -12.25 17.24
CA ALA A 370 -5.26 -13.22 17.24
C ALA A 370 -4.75 -14.65 16.90
N PRO A 371 -5.37 -15.72 17.46
CA PRO A 371 -4.96 -17.11 17.21
C PRO A 371 -4.93 -17.47 15.71
N SER A 372 -3.93 -18.24 15.29
CA SER A 372 -3.65 -18.61 13.88
C SER A 372 -4.86 -19.20 13.13
N GLN A 373 -5.77 -19.87 13.82
CA GLN A 373 -7.02 -20.41 13.26
C GLN A 373 -7.98 -19.35 12.69
N ARG A 374 -7.92 -18.09 13.15
CA ARG A 374 -8.70 -16.99 12.53
C ARG A 374 -8.18 -16.60 11.14
N LEU A 375 -6.95 -17.00 10.79
CA LEU A 375 -6.24 -16.60 9.58
C LEU A 375 -6.20 -17.70 8.52
N GLU A 376 -6.17 -18.98 8.90
CA GLU A 376 -6.44 -20.10 7.98
C GLU A 376 -7.84 -20.01 7.35
N ALA A 377 -8.76 -19.43 8.11
CA ALA A 377 -10.10 -19.10 7.65
C ALA A 377 -10.07 -18.09 6.47
N ALA A 378 -9.12 -17.16 6.42
CA ALA A 378 -8.99 -16.20 5.31
C ALA A 378 -8.54 -16.83 3.97
N SER A 379 -7.99 -18.06 4.00
CA SER A 379 -7.70 -18.85 2.81
C SER A 379 -8.94 -19.63 2.39
N GLY A 380 -9.82 -18.96 1.63
CA GLY A 380 -10.83 -19.55 0.74
C GLY A 380 -11.45 -20.87 1.21
N PHE A 381 -12.58 -20.81 1.91
CA PHE A 381 -13.39 -22.00 2.17
C PHE A 381 -13.74 -22.70 0.84
N GLN A 382 -13.36 -23.96 0.70
CA GLN A 382 -13.68 -24.81 -0.44
C GLN A 382 -14.91 -25.66 -0.10
N LEU A 383 -15.96 -25.57 -0.90
CA LEU A 383 -17.02 -26.58 -0.90
C LEU A 383 -16.47 -27.83 -1.59
N SER A 384 -16.24 -28.89 -0.82
CA SER A 384 -15.77 -30.17 -1.36
C SER A 384 -16.88 -30.89 -2.15
N GLU A 385 -16.51 -31.28 -3.36
CA GLU A 385 -17.13 -32.19 -4.34
C GLU A 385 -18.53 -31.84 -4.92
N PRO A 386 -18.67 -31.85 -6.27
CA PRO A 386 -19.96 -31.76 -6.95
C PRO A 386 -20.93 -32.85 -6.46
N GLY A 387 -22.15 -32.45 -6.05
CA GLY A 387 -23.22 -33.38 -5.70
C GLY A 387 -23.57 -33.52 -4.21
N THR A 388 -22.94 -32.77 -3.31
CA THR A 388 -23.45 -32.66 -1.92
C THR A 388 -24.55 -31.61 -1.82
N THR A 389 -25.78 -32.05 -1.52
CA THR A 389 -26.96 -31.19 -1.32
C THR A 389 -27.03 -30.68 0.12
N GLY A 390 -27.40 -29.41 0.33
CA GLY A 390 -27.59 -28.80 1.65
C GLY A 390 -26.73 -27.55 1.91
N PHE A 391 -27.25 -26.64 2.74
CA PHE A 391 -26.52 -25.46 3.19
C PHE A 391 -25.29 -25.82 4.03
N ARG A 392 -24.12 -25.30 3.64
CA ARG A 392 -22.91 -25.32 4.46
C ARG A 392 -22.66 -23.97 5.08
N THR A 393 -22.46 -23.95 6.39
CA THR A 393 -22.09 -22.74 7.13
C THR A 393 -20.71 -22.26 6.66
N VAL A 394 -20.67 -21.00 6.22
CA VAL A 394 -19.44 -20.28 5.92
C VAL A 394 -18.73 -20.04 7.26
N PRO A 395 -17.51 -20.57 7.48
CA PRO A 395 -16.90 -20.51 8.81
C PRO A 395 -16.76 -19.07 9.29
N SER A 396 -17.22 -18.78 10.52
CA SER A 396 -17.22 -17.42 11.05
C SER A 396 -15.83 -16.79 11.06
N GLY A 397 -14.75 -17.58 11.12
CA GLY A 397 -13.37 -17.11 11.02
C GLY A 397 -13.02 -16.43 9.68
N ILE A 398 -13.66 -16.80 8.57
CA ILE A 398 -13.25 -16.33 7.23
C ILE A 398 -13.74 -14.91 6.91
N TRP A 399 -14.71 -14.41 7.69
CA TRP A 399 -15.29 -13.08 7.52
C TRP A 399 -14.34 -12.00 8.04
N LEU A 400 -13.73 -11.25 7.13
CA LEU A 400 -12.80 -10.17 7.43
C LEU A 400 -13.50 -8.82 7.32
N ALA A 401 -13.22 -7.93 8.28
CA ALA A 401 -13.53 -6.52 8.12
C ALA A 401 -12.69 -5.99 6.95
N HIS A 402 -13.33 -5.42 5.92
CA HIS A 402 -12.64 -5.06 4.69
C HIS A 402 -12.55 -3.56 4.46
N GLU A 403 -13.69 -2.88 4.39
CA GLU A 403 -13.76 -1.48 3.95
C GLU A 403 -14.47 -0.63 4.99
N GLN A 404 -13.83 0.48 5.34
CA GLN A 404 -14.39 1.58 6.12
C GLN A 404 -14.20 2.85 5.31
N VAL A 405 -15.25 3.28 4.61
CA VAL A 405 -15.31 4.62 4.03
C VAL A 405 -15.99 5.51 5.07
N GLY A 406 -15.33 6.60 5.48
CA GLY A 406 -15.87 7.50 6.50
C GLY A 406 -15.77 6.95 7.94
N ASN A 407 -16.66 7.40 8.83
CA ASN A 407 -16.61 7.09 10.26
C ASN A 407 -17.41 5.82 10.58
N CYS A 408 -16.79 4.67 10.35
CA CYS A 408 -17.36 3.36 10.56
C CYS A 408 -16.47 2.51 11.48
N ALA A 409 -17.08 1.76 12.41
CA ALA A 409 -16.42 0.78 13.25
C ALA A 409 -16.90 -0.63 12.88
N LEU A 410 -15.95 -1.56 12.74
CA LEU A 410 -16.21 -2.98 12.47
C LEU A 410 -15.58 -3.80 13.59
N PHE A 411 -16.39 -4.57 14.32
CA PHE A 411 -15.90 -5.41 15.41
C PHE A 411 -16.75 -6.67 15.56
N ARG A 412 -16.25 -7.66 16.30
CA ARG A 412 -17.00 -8.87 16.65
C ARG A 412 -17.43 -8.80 18.11
N THR A 413 -18.58 -9.36 18.42
CA THR A 413 -19.09 -9.48 19.79
C THR A 413 -19.84 -10.80 19.99
N ASN A 414 -19.92 -11.25 21.24
CA ASN A 414 -20.68 -12.42 21.64
C ASN A 414 -21.85 -11.97 22.50
N ASN A 415 -23.04 -12.55 22.33
CA ASN A 415 -24.20 -12.23 23.15
C ASN A 415 -24.56 -13.42 24.03
N ALA A 416 -24.81 -13.19 25.32
CA ALA A 416 -25.21 -14.24 26.26
C ALA A 416 -26.63 -14.77 26.01
N SER A 417 -27.48 -14.01 25.32
CA SER A 417 -28.89 -14.33 25.04
C SER A 417 -29.23 -14.31 23.53
N GLY A 418 -28.22 -14.36 22.66
CA GLY A 418 -28.36 -14.34 21.20
C GLY A 418 -27.31 -15.23 20.50
N PRO A 419 -27.07 -15.07 19.18
CA PRO A 419 -26.08 -15.89 18.46
C PRO A 419 -24.68 -15.81 19.06
N ALA A 420 -23.96 -16.94 19.05
CA ALA A 420 -22.68 -17.10 19.74
C ALA A 420 -21.53 -16.25 19.17
N THR A 421 -21.60 -15.83 17.91
CA THR A 421 -20.59 -14.93 17.31
C THR A 421 -21.26 -13.98 16.33
N MET A 422 -21.17 -12.68 16.62
CA MET A 422 -21.76 -11.64 15.79
C MET A 422 -20.67 -10.73 15.22
N ALA A 423 -20.79 -10.39 13.95
CA ALA A 423 -20.07 -9.26 13.36
C ALA A 423 -20.92 -8.01 13.48
N VAL A 424 -20.28 -6.85 13.69
CA VAL A 424 -20.93 -5.56 13.86
C VAL A 424 -20.41 -4.60 12.82
N VAL A 425 -21.31 -3.84 12.20
CA VAL A 425 -21.00 -2.59 11.51
C VAL A 425 -21.68 -1.46 12.27
N ALA A 426 -20.92 -0.48 12.74
CA ALA A 426 -21.44 0.70 13.42
C ALA A 426 -20.94 1.96 12.72
N ILE A 427 -21.86 2.70 12.09
CA ILE A 427 -21.60 3.99 11.49
C ILE A 427 -21.91 5.07 12.52
N GLN A 428 -20.93 5.93 12.78
CA GLN A 428 -21.00 7.01 13.79
C GLN A 428 -21.01 8.41 13.17
N SER A 429 -21.16 8.52 11.85
CA SER A 429 -21.24 9.80 11.15
C SER A 429 -22.68 10.29 11.01
N SER A 430 -22.93 11.52 11.44
CA SER A 430 -24.18 12.27 11.18
C SER A 430 -24.07 13.25 10.00
N THR A 431 -22.87 13.47 9.47
CA THR A 431 -22.60 14.55 8.49
C THR A 431 -22.28 14.05 7.09
N TYR A 432 -21.83 12.80 6.93
CA TYR A 432 -21.53 12.20 5.62
C TYR A 432 -21.80 10.70 5.63
N SER A 433 -22.27 10.17 4.49
CA SER A 433 -22.53 8.74 4.33
C SER A 433 -21.22 7.97 4.47
N SER A 434 -21.24 6.94 5.31
CA SER A 434 -20.11 6.06 5.58
C SER A 434 -20.48 4.64 5.19
N GLN A 435 -19.50 3.78 4.97
CA GLN A 435 -19.69 2.40 4.53
C GLN A 435 -18.81 1.47 5.36
N GLY A 436 -19.40 0.38 5.83
CA GLY A 436 -18.70 -0.70 6.50
C GLY A 436 -19.00 -2.04 5.84
N THR A 437 -17.96 -2.83 5.51
CA THR A 437 -18.14 -4.17 4.95
C THR A 437 -17.41 -5.26 5.72
N TRP A 438 -18.08 -6.39 5.87
CA TRP A 438 -17.49 -7.68 6.16
C TRP A 438 -17.45 -8.49 4.86
N ARG A 439 -16.31 -9.12 4.57
CA ARG A 439 -16.11 -9.89 3.34
C ARG A 439 -15.53 -11.26 3.62
N ALA A 440 -15.95 -12.25 2.84
CA ALA A 440 -15.50 -13.63 2.93
C ALA A 440 -15.22 -14.16 1.53
N LYS A 441 -14.05 -14.76 1.32
CA LYS A 441 -13.72 -15.42 0.06
C LYS A 441 -13.96 -16.91 0.16
N ILE A 442 -14.62 -17.45 -0.84
CA ILE A 442 -14.91 -18.88 -0.97
C ILE A 442 -14.56 -19.33 -2.39
N LEU A 443 -14.01 -20.53 -2.53
CA LEU A 443 -13.76 -21.12 -3.83
C LEU A 443 -14.95 -22.00 -4.18
N LEU A 444 -15.61 -21.70 -5.29
CA LEU A 444 -16.78 -22.45 -5.75
C LEU A 444 -16.49 -23.12 -7.10
N PRO A 445 -16.92 -24.38 -7.29
CA PRO A 445 -17.09 -24.95 -8.62
C PRO A 445 -18.12 -24.15 -9.42
N ALA A 446 -18.11 -24.31 -10.75
CA ALA A 446 -19.19 -23.80 -11.59
C ALA A 446 -20.55 -24.37 -11.14
N GLY A 447 -21.58 -23.53 -11.13
CA GLY A 447 -22.92 -23.91 -10.68
C GLY A 447 -23.77 -22.75 -10.18
N HIS A 448 -24.98 -23.07 -9.79
CA HIS A 448 -25.95 -22.14 -9.23
C HIS A 448 -25.95 -22.28 -7.71
N TYR A 449 -25.87 -21.17 -6.98
CA TYR A 449 -25.80 -21.19 -5.54
C TYR A 449 -26.77 -20.22 -4.91
N GLN A 450 -27.18 -20.52 -3.68
CA GLN A 450 -27.86 -19.58 -2.80
C GLN A 450 -27.02 -19.33 -1.55
N PHE A 451 -26.71 -18.06 -1.30
CA PHE A 451 -26.12 -17.60 -0.05
C PHE A 451 -27.21 -17.03 0.87
N LYS A 452 -27.17 -17.36 2.16
CA LYS A 452 -28.10 -16.85 3.17
C LYS A 452 -27.42 -16.48 4.48
N GLY A 453 -28.09 -15.67 5.29
CA GLY A 453 -27.67 -15.33 6.64
C GLY A 453 -28.66 -14.44 7.38
N ARG A 454 -28.48 -14.31 8.70
CA ARG A 454 -29.32 -13.50 9.57
C ARG A 454 -28.66 -12.20 9.96
N VAL A 455 -29.46 -11.14 9.96
CA VAL A 455 -29.02 -9.80 10.36
C VAL A 455 -30.01 -9.16 11.33
N LYS A 456 -29.53 -8.20 12.12
CA LYS A 456 -30.36 -7.39 13.02
C LYS A 456 -29.89 -5.95 13.00
N VAL A 457 -30.77 -5.02 12.62
CA VAL A 457 -30.47 -3.59 12.57
C VAL A 457 -30.56 -2.99 13.98
N LEU A 458 -29.58 -2.17 14.36
CA LEU A 458 -29.53 -1.41 15.59
C LEU A 458 -29.65 0.09 15.25
N TYR A 459 -30.69 0.77 15.73
CA TYR A 459 -30.83 2.22 15.57
C TYR A 459 -30.46 2.94 16.87
N SER A 460 -29.75 4.08 16.78
CA SER A 460 -29.70 5.05 17.87
C SER A 460 -30.68 6.20 17.59
N SER A 461 -31.52 6.50 18.55
CA SER A 461 -32.78 7.25 18.46
C SER A 461 -32.67 8.77 18.25
N GLN A 462 -31.75 9.30 17.44
CA GLN A 462 -31.58 10.77 17.36
C GLN A 462 -31.64 11.46 15.99
N MET A 463 -31.84 10.78 14.86
CA MET A 463 -32.21 11.50 13.62
C MET A 463 -33.39 10.85 12.90
N ALA A 464 -34.56 11.44 13.10
CA ALA A 464 -35.75 11.26 12.29
C ALA A 464 -35.63 11.98 10.92
N GLN A 465 -34.56 11.75 10.16
CA GLN A 465 -34.42 12.29 8.80
C GLN A 465 -34.07 11.20 7.77
N ALA A 466 -35.13 10.72 7.13
CA ALA A 466 -35.33 10.37 5.71
C ALA A 466 -34.36 9.49 4.89
N VAL A 467 -33.11 9.21 5.30
CA VAL A 467 -32.22 8.34 4.53
C VAL A 467 -31.94 7.05 5.31
N LEU A 468 -32.57 5.96 4.88
CA LEU A 468 -32.36 4.64 5.46
C LEU A 468 -30.98 4.13 5.05
N PRO A 469 -30.28 3.40 5.93
CA PRO A 469 -29.02 2.79 5.55
C PRO A 469 -29.25 1.63 4.58
N ASP A 470 -28.46 1.59 3.52
CA ASP A 470 -28.45 0.52 2.54
C ASP A 470 -27.63 -0.65 3.12
N LEU A 471 -28.35 -1.68 3.56
CA LEU A 471 -27.76 -3.01 3.70
C LEU A 471 -27.58 -3.60 2.30
N TYR A 472 -26.56 -4.42 2.10
CA TYR A 472 -26.40 -5.19 0.87
C TYR A 472 -25.67 -6.51 1.13
N PHE A 473 -26.07 -7.51 0.36
CA PHE A 473 -25.31 -8.72 0.10
C PHE A 473 -24.75 -8.58 -1.31
N GLN A 474 -23.44 -8.69 -1.47
CA GLN A 474 -22.83 -8.64 -2.79
C GLN A 474 -21.97 -9.88 -3.01
N VAL A 475 -22.03 -10.39 -4.22
CA VAL A 475 -21.20 -11.49 -4.70
C VAL A 475 -20.38 -10.93 -5.86
N TYR A 476 -19.05 -10.88 -5.74
CA TYR A 476 -18.23 -10.34 -6.83
C TYR A 476 -17.95 -11.39 -7.90
N ASN A 477 -18.59 -11.19 -9.06
CA ASN A 477 -18.09 -11.62 -10.37
C ASN A 477 -18.28 -10.53 -11.46
N GLY A 478 -18.24 -9.25 -11.03
CA GLY A 478 -18.44 -8.09 -11.92
C GLY A 478 -19.89 -7.59 -12.07
N ARG A 479 -20.91 -8.23 -11.47
CA ARG A 479 -22.30 -7.74 -11.44
C ARG A 479 -22.72 -7.29 -10.04
N ARG A 480 -23.48 -6.19 -9.96
CA ARG A 480 -24.08 -5.64 -8.73
C ARG A 480 -25.58 -5.87 -8.75
N GLU A 481 -26.11 -6.56 -7.74
CA GLU A 481 -27.55 -6.62 -7.49
C GLU A 481 -27.84 -6.17 -6.04
N PRO A 482 -28.04 -4.86 -5.82
CA PRO A 482 -28.47 -4.37 -4.51
C PRO A 482 -29.91 -4.87 -4.23
N LYS A 483 -30.12 -5.55 -3.10
CA LYS A 483 -31.47 -5.87 -2.60
C LYS A 483 -31.90 -4.79 -1.61
N ALA A 484 -33.04 -4.15 -1.85
CA ALA A 484 -33.64 -3.20 -0.91
C ALA A 484 -34.35 -3.93 0.25
N PHE A 485 -34.25 -3.40 1.46
CA PHE A 485 -34.74 -4.05 2.68
C PHE A 485 -36.04 -3.43 3.22
N PRO A 486 -36.91 -4.21 3.91
CA PRO A 486 -38.08 -3.67 4.59
C PRO A 486 -37.70 -2.74 5.75
N LYS A 487 -38.51 -1.68 5.93
CA LYS A 487 -38.37 -0.72 7.03
C LYS A 487 -38.67 -1.37 8.37
N GLN A 488 -37.85 -1.02 9.37
CA GLN A 488 -38.01 -1.35 10.79
C GLN A 488 -37.98 -2.85 11.13
N ASN A 489 -36.93 -3.31 11.81
CA ASN A 489 -37.10 -4.33 12.84
C ASN A 489 -35.93 -4.41 13.81
N GLN A 490 -36.25 -4.40 15.11
CA GLN A 490 -35.33 -4.70 16.21
C GLN A 490 -35.13 -6.23 16.40
N SER A 491 -35.68 -7.03 15.49
CA SER A 491 -35.61 -8.50 15.47
C SER A 491 -34.64 -8.98 14.40
N TRP A 492 -34.18 -10.23 14.55
CA TRP A 492 -33.37 -10.90 13.52
C TRP A 492 -34.20 -11.16 12.27
N VAL A 493 -33.60 -10.95 11.10
CA VAL A 493 -34.21 -11.18 9.79
C VAL A 493 -33.31 -12.11 8.99
N ASP A 494 -33.89 -13.17 8.43
CA ASP A 494 -33.22 -14.07 7.47
C ASP A 494 -33.17 -13.44 6.08
N LEU A 495 -31.98 -13.44 5.48
CA LEU A 495 -31.72 -12.87 4.16
C LEU A 495 -31.07 -13.91 3.25
N SER A 496 -31.33 -13.80 1.94
CA SER A 496 -30.71 -14.66 0.94
C SER A 496 -30.51 -13.97 -0.41
N THR A 497 -29.50 -14.42 -1.14
CA THR A 497 -29.21 -14.03 -2.52
C THR A 497 -28.73 -15.22 -3.32
N ASP A 498 -29.17 -15.31 -4.57
CA ASP A 498 -28.72 -16.33 -5.51
C ASP A 498 -27.50 -15.79 -6.27
N LEU A 499 -26.65 -16.69 -6.76
CA LEU A 499 -25.45 -16.36 -7.53
C LEU A 499 -25.09 -17.50 -8.49
N ASP A 500 -24.57 -17.13 -9.66
CA ASP A 500 -24.11 -18.07 -10.68
C ASP A 500 -22.58 -18.00 -10.79
N VAL A 501 -21.92 -19.16 -10.78
CA VAL A 501 -20.48 -19.30 -10.97
C VAL A 501 -20.24 -19.95 -12.32
N ALA A 502 -19.57 -19.24 -13.23
CA ALA A 502 -19.42 -19.67 -14.62
C ALA A 502 -18.29 -20.69 -14.80
N ASP A 503 -17.16 -20.49 -14.12
CA ASP A 503 -15.96 -21.32 -14.27
C ASP A 503 -15.62 -22.08 -12.98
N ALA A 504 -15.12 -23.32 -13.13
CA ALA A 504 -14.68 -24.12 -11.98
C ALA A 504 -13.38 -23.55 -11.39
N GLY A 505 -13.35 -23.32 -10.07
CA GLY A 505 -12.18 -22.75 -9.38
C GLY A 505 -12.19 -21.22 -9.31
N GLU A 506 -13.35 -20.60 -9.55
CA GLU A 506 -13.54 -19.17 -9.38
C GLU A 506 -13.62 -18.79 -7.89
N THR A 507 -12.86 -17.76 -7.50
CA THR A 507 -12.93 -17.22 -6.14
C THR A 507 -14.09 -16.25 -6.05
N VAL A 508 -15.14 -16.66 -5.35
CA VAL A 508 -16.32 -15.86 -5.08
C VAL A 508 -16.12 -15.08 -3.79
N GLU A 509 -16.32 -13.77 -3.84
CA GLU A 509 -16.30 -12.93 -2.65
C GLU A 509 -17.73 -12.62 -2.21
N LEU A 510 -18.09 -13.09 -1.02
CA LEU A 510 -19.29 -12.73 -0.31
C LEU A 510 -19.04 -11.44 0.48
N VAL A 511 -19.87 -10.44 0.27
CA VAL A 511 -19.80 -9.14 0.93
C VAL A 511 -21.11 -8.92 1.66
N ILE A 512 -21.00 -8.50 2.90
CA ILE A 512 -22.14 -8.00 3.66
C ILE A 512 -21.74 -6.64 4.21
N GLY A 513 -22.55 -5.63 3.95
CA GLY A 513 -22.20 -4.29 4.38
C GLY A 513 -23.39 -3.42 4.66
N LEU A 514 -23.08 -2.30 5.32
CA LEU A 514 -23.99 -1.23 5.64
C LEU A 514 -23.40 0.05 5.03
N GLN A 515 -24.23 0.82 4.34
CA GLN A 515 -23.91 2.16 3.89
C GLN A 515 -24.97 3.12 4.40
N GLY A 516 -24.56 4.26 4.97
CA GLY A 516 -25.51 5.24 5.47
C GLY A 516 -24.94 6.14 6.55
N PHE A 517 -25.82 6.58 7.44
CA PHE A 517 -25.54 7.48 8.56
C PHE A 517 -25.91 6.79 9.88
N THR A 518 -25.34 7.26 11.00
CA THR A 518 -25.67 6.89 12.39
C THR A 518 -26.51 5.61 12.56
N SER A 519 -25.91 4.44 12.31
CA SER A 519 -26.61 3.16 12.28
C SER A 519 -25.72 2.00 12.69
N GLY A 520 -26.32 0.97 13.27
CA GLY A 520 -25.64 -0.28 13.62
C GLY A 520 -26.28 -1.46 12.92
N LEU A 521 -25.49 -2.48 12.60
CA LEU A 521 -25.96 -3.74 12.05
C LEU A 521 -25.20 -4.89 12.70
N LEU A 522 -25.95 -5.87 13.19
CA LEU A 522 -25.44 -7.14 13.68
C LEU A 522 -25.64 -8.22 12.61
N PHE A 523 -24.62 -9.03 12.41
CA PHE A 523 -24.68 -10.22 11.56
C PHE A 523 -24.44 -11.45 12.43
N ASP A 524 -25.29 -12.46 12.31
CA ASP A 524 -25.03 -13.75 12.93
C ASP A 524 -24.11 -14.55 12.00
N LEU A 525 -22.82 -14.57 12.33
CA LEU A 525 -21.83 -15.25 11.49
C LEU A 525 -22.03 -16.76 11.41
N ASN A 526 -22.73 -17.38 12.37
CA ASN A 526 -23.00 -18.81 12.36
C ASN A 526 -24.21 -19.17 11.48
N SER A 527 -25.05 -18.19 11.15
CA SER A 527 -26.15 -18.36 10.19
C SER A 527 -25.73 -18.18 8.73
N MET A 528 -24.53 -17.65 8.49
CA MET A 528 -24.01 -17.43 7.14
C MET A 528 -23.77 -18.77 6.47
N ALA A 529 -24.51 -19.10 5.43
CA ALA A 529 -24.43 -20.40 4.79
C ALA A 529 -24.68 -20.31 3.30
N ILE A 530 -24.05 -21.21 2.54
CA ILE A 530 -24.19 -21.30 1.08
C ILE A 530 -24.58 -22.72 0.69
N GLU A 531 -25.41 -22.85 -0.33
CA GLU A 531 -25.89 -24.13 -0.90
C GLU A 531 -25.73 -24.11 -2.42
N ASN A 532 -25.28 -25.23 -2.99
CA ASN A 532 -25.38 -25.47 -4.43
C ASN A 532 -26.81 -25.91 -4.76
N ARG A 533 -27.49 -25.14 -5.60
CA ARG A 533 -28.84 -25.46 -6.06
C ARG A 533 -28.74 -26.20 -7.39
N PRO A 534 -29.24 -27.45 -7.48
CA PRO A 534 -29.42 -28.08 -8.77
C PRO A 534 -30.38 -27.24 -9.62
N LEU A 535 -30.07 -27.10 -10.90
CA LEU A 535 -30.90 -26.42 -11.90
C LEU A 535 -32.29 -27.06 -12.02
#